data_AF-A0A381VSM1-F1
#
_entry.id   AF-A0A381VSM1-F1
#
_cell.length_a   1.000
_cell.length_b   1.000
_cell.length_c   1.000
_cell.angle_alpha   90.00
_cell.angle_beta   90.00
_cell.angle_gamma   90.00
#
_symmetry.space_group_name_H-M   'P 1'
#
loop_
_entity.id
_entity.type
_entity.pdbx_description
1 polymer ?
#
loop_
_entity_poly.entity_id
_entity_poly.type
_entity_poly.pdbx_seq_one_letter_code
_entity_poly.pdbx_strand_id
1 'polypeptide(L)' 'MKRVGRPATGHQPRLSVRMDPSMLKLASGHAKGKGHTVGKWLEEAINEKIEREKEAGNVIKADC' A
#
# COMPACT_ATOMS: atom_id res chain seq x y z
N MET A 1 10.25 15.27 -24.46
CA MET A 1 9.73 13.90 -24.67
C MET A 1 8.22 13.91 -24.50
N LYS A 2 7.45 13.57 -25.54
CA LYS A 2 5.99 13.45 -25.45
C LYS A 2 5.69 12.15 -24.69
N ARG A 3 5.07 12.22 -23.50
CA ARG A 3 4.65 11.02 -22.76
C ARG A 3 3.60 10.28 -23.58
N VAL A 4 4.02 9.25 -24.31
CA VAL A 4 3.13 8.31 -24.99
C VAL A 4 2.59 7.33 -23.96
N GLY A 5 1.42 7.67 -23.40
CA GLY A 5 0.71 6.84 -22.43
C GLY A 5 -0.69 7.39 -22.21
N ARG A 6 -1.63 6.54 -21.79
CA ARG A 6 -2.99 6.96 -21.43
C ARG A 6 -2.86 8.09 -20.38
N PRO A 7 -3.55 9.24 -20.55
CA PRO A 7 -3.56 10.27 -19.51
C PRO A 7 -3.93 9.63 -18.18
N ALA A 8 -3.34 10.12 -17.09
CA ALA A 8 -3.70 9.70 -15.74
C ALA A 8 -5.18 10.07 -15.52
N THR A 9 -6.09 9.19 -15.98
CA THR A 9 -7.44 9.13 -15.48
C THR A 9 -7.26 9.09 -13.97
N GLY A 10 -7.76 10.08 -13.23
CA GLY A 10 -7.55 10.24 -11.78
C GLY A 10 -8.01 9.05 -10.91
N HIS A 11 -8.28 7.91 -11.52
CA HIS A 11 -8.37 6.59 -10.92
C HIS A 11 -6.97 6.03 -10.70
N GLN A 12 -6.60 5.99 -9.42
CA GLN A 12 -5.43 5.26 -8.95
C GLN A 12 -5.53 3.79 -9.43
N PRO A 13 -4.47 3.23 -10.04
CA PRO A 13 -4.50 1.88 -10.57
C PRO A 13 -4.80 0.89 -9.44
N ARG A 14 -5.89 0.14 -9.57
CA ARG A 14 -6.28 -0.92 -8.61
C ARG A 14 -5.42 -2.15 -8.88
N LEU A 15 -4.30 -2.27 -8.17
CA LEU A 15 -3.44 -3.45 -8.25
C LEU A 15 -3.95 -4.55 -7.30
N SER A 16 -3.95 -5.80 -7.77
CA SER A 16 -4.31 -6.95 -6.94
C SER A 16 -3.12 -7.45 -6.13
N VAL A 17 -3.26 -7.53 -4.81
CA VAL A 17 -2.28 -8.17 -3.92
C VAL A 17 -2.73 -9.59 -3.64
N ARG A 18 -1.86 -10.58 -3.90
CA ARG A 18 -2.10 -11.96 -3.47
C ARG A 18 -1.69 -12.08 -2.00
N MET A 19 -2.59 -12.55 -1.15
CA MET A 19 -2.34 -12.76 0.28
C MET A 19 -3.07 -13.99 0.79
N ASP A 20 -2.60 -14.51 1.92
CA ASP A 20 -3.26 -15.60 2.60
C ASP A 20 -4.70 -15.22 3.03
N PRO A 21 -5.71 -16.08 2.84
CA PRO A 21 -7.10 -15.77 3.18
C PRO A 21 -7.34 -15.44 4.65
N SER A 22 -6.58 -16.06 5.57
CA SER A 22 -6.68 -15.77 7.01
C SER A 22 -6.14 -14.38 7.33
N MET A 23 -5.05 -13.96 6.67
CA MET A 23 -4.49 -12.62 6.79
C MET A 23 -5.43 -11.57 6.22
N LEU A 24 -6.12 -11.85 5.11
CA LEU A 24 -7.15 -10.96 4.57
C LEU A 24 -8.30 -10.75 5.56
N LYS A 25 -8.75 -11.80 6.27
CA LYS A 25 -9.79 -11.68 7.31
C LYS A 25 -9.34 -10.78 8.46
N LEU A 26 -8.12 -10.97 8.95
CA LEU A 26 -7.55 -10.13 10.00
C LEU A 26 -7.44 -8.67 9.54
N ALA A 27 -6.85 -8.43 8.36
CA ALA A 27 -6.73 -7.11 7.77
C ALA A 27 -8.10 -6.42 7.62
N SER A 28 -9.12 -7.16 7.20
CA SER A 28 -10.49 -6.65 7.07
C SER A 28 -11.09 -6.23 8.41
N GLY A 29 -10.84 -7.01 9.48
CA GLY A 29 -11.29 -6.67 10.84
C GLY A 29 -10.64 -5.38 11.34
N HIS A 30 -9.31 -5.26 11.21
CA HIS A 30 -8.57 -4.07 11.63
C HIS A 30 -8.92 -2.83 10.80
N ALA A 31 -9.03 -2.98 9.48
CA ALA A 31 -9.43 -1.89 8.59
C ALA A 31 -10.84 -1.37 8.95
N LYS A 32 -11.79 -2.28 9.19
CA LYS A 32 -13.15 -1.91 9.63
C LYS A 32 -13.15 -1.16 10.96
N GLY A 33 -12.33 -1.60 11.93
CA GLY A 33 -12.20 -0.92 13.22
C GLY A 33 -11.71 0.54 13.11
N LYS A 34 -10.92 0.86 12.08
CA LYS A 34 -10.44 2.22 11.78
C LYS A 34 -11.33 2.99 10.79
N GLY A 35 -12.42 2.40 10.29
CA GLY A 35 -13.25 3.01 9.23
C GLY A 35 -12.51 3.14 7.90
N HIS A 36 -11.58 2.23 7.61
CA HIS A 36 -10.77 2.22 6.38
C HIS A 36 -11.08 1.01 5.50
N THR A 37 -10.74 1.11 4.22
CA THR A 37 -10.67 -0.06 3.35
C THR A 37 -9.39 -0.85 3.64
N VAL A 38 -9.37 -2.14 3.33
CA VAL A 38 -8.15 -2.97 3.46
C VAL A 38 -6.97 -2.36 2.69
N GLY A 39 -7.22 -1.80 1.50
CA GLY A 39 -6.19 -1.13 0.70
C GLY A 39 -5.58 0.07 1.43
N LYS A 40 -6.40 1.00 1.92
CA LYS A 40 -5.92 2.17 2.67
C LYS A 40 -5.19 1.74 3.95
N TRP A 41 -5.72 0.74 4.65
CA TRP A 41 -5.09 0.20 5.85
C TRP A 41 -3.72 -0.43 5.56
N LEU A 42 -3.56 -1.11 4.42
CA LEU A 42 -2.27 -1.64 3.96
C LEU A 42 -1.29 -0.52 3.57
N GLU A 43 -1.75 0.52 2.90
CA GLU A 43 -0.92 1.68 2.54
C GLU A 43 -0.34 2.36 3.80
N GLU A 44 -1.16 2.56 4.82
CA GLU A 44 -0.72 3.10 6.12
C GLU A 44 0.30 2.17 6.80
N ALA A 45 0.04 0.86 6.81
CA ALA A 45 0.96 -0.12 7.41
C ALA A 45 2.30 -0.20 6.67
N ILE A 46 2.29 -0.02 5.34
CA ILE A 46 3.51 0.05 4.53
C ILE A 46 4.34 1.30 4.91
N ASN A 47 3.70 2.46 5.01
CA ASN A 47 4.39 3.69 5.42
C ASN A 47 4.98 3.57 6.83
N GLU A 48 4.21 3.05 7.80
CA GLU A 48 4.69 2.81 9.17
C GLU A 48 5.88 1.83 9.20
N LYS A 49 5.87 0.81 8.32
CA LYS A 49 7.00 -0.11 8.21
C LYS A 49 8.24 0.57 7.62
N ILE A 50 8.09 1.36 6.56
CA ILE A 50 9.18 2.11 5.94
C ILE A 50 9.80 3.09 6.93
N GLU A 51 8.98 3.81 7.70
CA GLU A 51 9.45 4.74 8.72
C GLU A 51 10.26 4.01 9.80
N ARG A 52 9.76 2.88 10.31
CA ARG A 52 10.50 2.05 11.28
C ARG A 52 11.81 1.49 10.72
N GLU A 53 11.82 1.06 9.46
CA GLU A 53 13.04 0.56 8.82
C GLU A 53 14.07 1.68 8.59
N LYS A 54 13.61 2.88 8.26
CA LYS A 54 14.45 4.08 8.14
C LYS A 54 15.08 4.46 9.48
N GLU A 55 14.32 4.42 10.58
CA GLU A 55 14.83 4.64 11.93
C GLU A 55 15.85 3.57 12.35
N ALA A 56 15.64 2.32 11.91
CA ALA A 56 16.56 1.20 12.14
C ALA A 56 17.80 1.22 11.22
N GLY A 57 17.94 2.20 10.32
CA GLY A 57 19.06 2.31 9.38
C GLY A 57 19.00 1.38 8.16
N ASN A 58 17.90 0.65 7.97
CA ASN A 58 17.66 -0.17 6.78
C ASN A 58 17.02 0.69 5.69
N VAL A 59 17.86 1.31 4.85
CA VAL A 59 17.38 2.15 3.74
C VAL A 59 17.07 1.28 2.53
N ILE A 60 15.79 1.07 2.24
CA ILE A 60 15.34 0.54 0.94
C ILE A 60 15.17 1.74 -0.01
N LYS A 61 16.06 1.87 -0.99
CA LYS A 61 15.84 2.79 -2.11
C LYS A 61 14.75 2.21 -3.00
N ALA A 62 13.60 2.87 -3.05
CA ALA A 62 12.69 2.68 -4.16
C ALA A 62 13.31 3.38 -5.37
N ASP A 63 14.06 2.64 -6.19
CA ASP A 63 14.43 3.11 -7.51
C ASP A 63 13.15 3.09 -8.37
N CYS A 64 12.52 4.26 -8.53
CA CYS A 64 11.39 4.48 -9.42
C CYS A 64 11.74 5.49 -10.52
#